data_AF-W9H3F4-F1
#
_entry.id   AF-W9H3F4-F1
#
_cell.length_a   1.000
_cell.length_b   1.000
_cell.length_c   1.000
_cell.angle_alpha   90.00
_cell.angle_beta   90.00
_cell.angle_gamma   90.00
#
_symmetry.space_group_name_H-M   'P 1'
#
loop_
_entity.id
_entity.type
_entity.pdbx_description
1 polymer ?
#
loop_
_entity_poly.entity_id
_entity_poly.type
_entity_poly.pdbx_seq_one_letter_code
_entity_poly.pdbx_strand_id
1 'polypeptide(L)' 'MDTVPEPVKIKLLRLKEGVATLKDFRVPFSLIFGTPRDTLLVEGVYDMKSESGREFRQIMMAPIQSTGPLQEYQVIHN' A
#
# COMPACT_ATOMS: atom_id res chain seq x y z
N MET A 1 -13.79 25.34 -7.15
CA MET A 1 -13.36 24.12 -7.87
C MET A 1 -12.75 23.22 -6.83
N ASP A 2 -13.47 22.19 -6.41
CA ASP A 2 -12.95 21.19 -5.49
C ASP A 2 -11.82 20.44 -6.21
N THR A 3 -10.58 20.69 -5.80
CA THR A 3 -9.37 20.06 -6.33
C THR A 3 -9.16 18.69 -5.69
N VAL A 4 -10.22 17.89 -5.55
CA VAL A 4 -10.13 16.54 -4.99
C VAL A 4 -9.57 15.65 -6.09
N PRO A 5 -8.38 15.04 -5.91
CA PRO A 5 -7.80 14.17 -6.91
C PRO A 5 -8.72 12.99 -7.22
N GLU A 6 -8.77 12.55 -8.48
CA GLU A 6 -9.52 11.35 -8.84
C GLU A 6 -8.96 10.11 -8.11
N PRO A 7 -9.82 9.19 -7.66
CA PRO A 7 -9.35 7.95 -7.05
C PRO A 7 -8.50 7.13 -8.02
N VAL A 8 -7.32 6.71 -7.58
CA VAL A 8 -6.40 5.89 -8.37
C VAL A 8 -6.61 4.42 -8.05
N LYS A 9 -6.62 3.57 -9.09
CA LYS A 9 -6.61 2.11 -8.92
C LYS A 9 -5.19 1.62 -8.67
N ILE A 10 -5.01 0.86 -7.59
CA ILE A 10 -3.75 0.19 -7.25
C ILE A 10 -3.98 -1.32 -7.12
N LYS A 11 -2.93 -2.12 -7.29
CA LYS A 11 -3.02 -3.59 -7.15
C LYS A 11 -2.17 -4.07 -6.00
N LEU A 12 -2.71 -4.96 -5.16
CA LEU A 12 -1.90 -5.73 -4.21
C LEU A 12 -1.08 -6.74 -5.01
N LEU A 13 0.25 -6.58 -5.00
CA LEU A 13 1.17 -7.46 -5.71
C LEU A 13 1.63 -8.62 -4.83
N ARG A 14 2.01 -8.31 -3.58
CA ARG A 14 2.65 -9.26 -2.67
C ARG A 14 2.31 -8.96 -1.22
N LEU A 15 2.28 -10.00 -0.40
CA LEU A 15 2.36 -9.90 1.05
C LEU A 15 3.75 -10.39 1.46
N LYS A 16 4.42 -9.66 2.35
CA LYS A 16 5.72 -10.03 2.92
C LYS A 16 5.62 -10.09 4.43
N GLU A 17 5.81 -11.27 4.99
CA GLU A 17 5.89 -11.46 6.44
C GLU A 17 7.29 -11.07 6.94
N GLY A 18 7.33 -10.48 8.13
CA GLY A 18 8.56 -10.25 8.88
C GLY A 18 9.01 -11.50 9.64
N VAL A 19 10.08 -11.36 10.41
CA VAL A 19 10.57 -12.44 11.26
C VAL A 19 9.88 -12.35 12.62
N ALA A 20 9.33 -13.46 13.11
CA ALA A 20 8.82 -13.56 14.47
C ALA A 20 9.95 -13.34 15.47
N THR A 21 9.92 -12.24 16.22
CA THR A 21 10.97 -11.92 17.20
C THR A 21 10.75 -12.62 18.55
N LEU A 22 9.51 -12.98 18.88
CA LEU A 22 9.10 -13.63 20.14
C LEU A 22 7.87 -14.53 19.93
N LYS A 23 7.74 -15.58 20.75
CA LYS A 23 6.77 -16.69 20.59
C LYS A 23 5.29 -16.29 20.69
N ASP A 24 5.00 -15.09 21.21
CA ASP A 24 3.63 -14.60 21.48
C ASP A 24 3.31 -13.24 20.83
N PHE A 25 4.18 -12.74 19.94
CA PHE A 25 3.94 -11.48 19.23
C PHE A 25 3.31 -11.70 17.86
N ARG A 26 2.44 -10.78 17.44
CA ARG A 26 1.95 -10.73 16.06
C ARG A 26 3.15 -10.53 15.13
N VAL A 27 3.28 -11.42 14.15
CA VAL A 27 4.34 -11.28 13.14
C VAL A 27 4.02 -10.03 12.31
N PRO A 28 4.91 -9.03 12.27
CA PRO A 28 4.68 -7.86 11.44
C PRO A 28 4.65 -8.31 9.99
N PHE A 29 3.79 -7.71 9.18
CA PHE A 29 3.72 -8.00 7.76
C PHE A 29 3.58 -6.71 6.96
N SER A 30 3.95 -6.78 5.70
CA SER A 30 3.82 -5.69 4.76
C SER A 30 3.00 -6.11 3.55
N LEU A 31 2.15 -5.20 3.10
CA LEU A 31 1.46 -5.31 1.83
C LEU A 31 2.20 -4.46 0.81
N ILE A 32 2.51 -5.05 -0.34
CA ILE A 32 3.19 -4.36 -1.44
C ILE A 32 2.17 -4.09 -2.54
N PHE A 33 1.87 -2.82 -2.76
CA PHE A 33 0.98 -2.36 -3.82
C PHE A 33 1.78 -1.88 -5.03
N GLY A 34 1.15 -1.90 -6.21
CA GLY A 34 1.75 -1.43 -7.45
C GLY A 34 0.84 -0.50 -8.23
N THR A 35 1.45 0.51 -8.86
CA THR A 35 0.85 1.34 -9.91
C THR A 35 1.69 1.30 -11.20
N PRO A 36 1.11 1.59 -12.37
CA PRO A 36 1.89 1.93 -13.55
C PRO A 36 2.74 3.19 -13.29
N ARG A 37 3.90 3.32 -13.95
CA ARG A 37 4.87 4.41 -13.69
C ARG A 37 4.41 5.81 -14.09
N ASP A 38 3.38 5.93 -14.92
CA ASP A 38 2.73 7.20 -15.24
C ASP A 38 1.84 7.72 -14.11
N THR A 39 1.57 6.88 -13.11
CA THR A 39 0.67 7.17 -11.99
C THR A 39 1.44 6.99 -10.69
N LEU A 40 2.01 8.10 -10.19
CA LEU A 40 2.79 8.10 -8.96
C LEU A 40 1.96 8.59 -7.78
N LEU A 41 1.98 7.83 -6.70
CA LEU A 41 1.43 8.24 -5.42
C LEU A 41 2.52 8.92 -4.60
N VAL A 42 2.13 9.95 -3.86
CA VAL A 42 3.00 10.61 -2.90
C VAL A 42 3.03 9.76 -1.62
N GLU A 43 4.13 9.80 -0.89
CA GLU A 43 4.15 9.21 0.45
C GLU A 43 3.10 9.88 1.34
N GLY A 44 2.27 9.09 2.01
CA GLY A 44 1.23 9.66 2.86
C GLY A 44 0.15 8.68 3.28
N VAL A 45 -0.91 9.26 3.85
CA VAL A 45 -2.04 8.54 4.41
C VAL A 45 -3.20 8.52 3.41
N TYR A 46 -3.68 7.32 3.09
CA TYR A 46 -4.71 7.10 2.09
C TYR A 46 -5.94 6.41 2.69
N ASP A 47 -7.11 6.81 2.20
CA ASP A 47 -8.33 6.02 2.34
C ASP A 47 -8.48 5.14 1.10
N MET A 48 -8.64 3.84 1.32
CA MET A 48 -8.74 2.83 0.28
C MET A 48 -10.13 2.20 0.27
N LYS A 49 -10.58 1.78 -0.90
CA LYS A 49 -11.81 1.02 -1.08
C LYS A 49 -11.51 -0.24 -1.89
N SER A 50 -11.89 -1.41 -1.38
CA SER A 50 -11.80 -2.65 -2.14
C SER A 50 -12.82 -2.68 -3.27
N GLU A 51 -12.65 -3.61 -4.22
CA GLU A 51 -13.64 -3.86 -5.28
C GLU A 51 -15.00 -4.28 -4.71
N SER A 52 -15.02 -4.95 -3.55
CA SER A 52 -16.26 -5.29 -2.82
C SER A 52 -16.91 -4.10 -2.10
N GLY A 53 -16.31 -2.90 -2.17
CA GLY A 53 -16.82 -1.69 -1.57
C GLY A 53 -16.44 -1.47 -0.10
N ARG A 54 -15.62 -2.35 0.49
CA ARG A 54 -15.14 -2.18 1.87
C ARG A 54 -14.12 -1.06 1.94
N GLU A 55 -14.29 -0.16 2.91
CA GLU A 55 -13.38 0.95 3.16
C GLU A 55 -12.29 0.58 4.16
N PHE A 56 -11.08 1.05 3.92
CA PHE A 56 -9.92 0.96 4.80
C PHE A 56 -9.35 2.37 4.92
N ARG A 57 -9.42 2.94 6.12
CA ARG A 57 -9.02 4.32 6.35
C ARG A 57 -7.63 4.43 6.95
N GLN A 58 -7.00 5.57 6.74
CA GLN A 58 -5.72 5.91 7.36
C GLN A 58 -4.58 4.94 7.04
N ILE A 59 -4.50 4.49 5.79
CA ILE A 59 -3.46 3.57 5.34
C ILE A 59 -2.21 4.35 4.97
N MET A 60 -1.16 4.26 5.78
CA MET A 60 0.14 4.84 5.47
C MET A 60 0.83 4.06 4.36
N MET A 61 1.12 4.72 3.25
CA MET A 61 1.82 4.16 2.09
C MET A 61 3.13 4.90 1.84
N ALA A 62 4.22 4.16 1.70
CA ALA A 62 5.53 4.69 1.34
C ALA A 62 6.03 4.07 0.02
N PRO A 63 6.57 4.86 -0.92
CA PRO A 63 7.16 4.32 -2.14
C PRO A 63 8.41 3.51 -1.80
N ILE A 64 8.62 2.40 -2.51
CA ILE A 64 9.85 1.60 -2.41
C ILE A 64 10.54 1.50 -3.77
N GLN A 65 11.84 1.24 -3.75
CA GLN A 65 12.62 1.12 -4.98
C GLN A 65 12.16 -0.12 -5.76
N SER A 66 11.67 0.10 -6.98
CA SER A 66 11.24 -0.96 -7.89
C SER A 66 12.09 -0.95 -9.16
N THR A 67 12.62 -2.12 -9.52
CA THR A 67 13.34 -2.35 -10.78
C THR A 67 12.41 -2.80 -11.92
N GLY A 68 11.15 -3.10 -11.61
CA GLY A 68 10.16 -3.61 -12.56
C GLY A 68 9.37 -2.51 -13.29
N PRO A 69 8.40 -2.90 -14.13
CA PRO A 69 7.58 -1.96 -14.90
C PRO A 69 6.58 -1.17 -14.05
N LEU A 70 6.38 -1.56 -12.78
CA LEU A 70 5.48 -0.90 -11.83
C LEU A 70 6.26 -0.08 -10.81
N GLN A 71 5.68 1.02 -10.35
CA GLN A 71 6.10 1.66 -9.11
C GLN A 71 5.49 0.88 -7.94
N GLU A 72 6.31 0.48 -6.96
CA GLU A 72 5.86 -0.28 -5.79
C GLU A 72 5.74 0.63 -4.56
N TYR A 73 4.79 0.29 -3.68
CA TYR A 73 4.52 0.98 -2.42
C TYR A 73 4.32 -0.03 -1.31
N GLN A 74 4.83 0.27 -0.13
CA GLN A 74 4.73 -0.57 1.04
C GLN A 74 3.73 0.02 2.05
N VAL A 75 2.89 -0.86 2.60
CA VAL A 75 2.07 -0.62 3.79
C VAL A 75 2.53 -1.58 4.86
N ILE A 76 2.86 -1.08 6.04
CA ILE A 76 3.38 -1.87 7.17
C ILE A 76 2.28 -2.07 8.21
N HIS A 77 2.10 -3.30 8.65
CA HIS A 77 1.22 -3.67 9.75
C HIS A 77 2.02 -4.42 10.83
N ASN A 78 1.93 -3.92 12.06
CA ASN A 78 2.51 -4.56 13.24
C ASN A 78 1.47 -5.37 14.03
#